data_AF-A0A1A8G1U3-F1
#
_entry.id   AF-A0A1A8G1U3-F1
#
_cell.length_a   1.000
_cell.length_b   1.000
_cell.length_c   1.000
_cell.angle_alpha   90.00
_cell.angle_beta   90.00
_cell.angle_gamma   90.00
#
_symmetry.space_group_name_H-M   'P 1'
#
loop_
_entity.id
_entity.type
_entity.pdbx_description
1 polymer ?
#
loop_
_entity_poly.entity_id
_entity_poly.type
_entity_poly.pdbx_seq_one_letter_code
_entity_poly.pdbx_strand_id
1 'polypeptide(L)'
;MERIFLLVLSCLSVSRVLADSLSPPVNVTIKELKANSAVVSWDIPDGDLVIGFAITQQKKDVRMLRFIQEVNTTTRSCVLWDLEEETDYIVHVQSISMSGSSPLSEPLRFRTQKEAETQASKSKDEVTMEEVGQSTQLRAGELIIIVVVLIMWAGVIALFCRQYDIIKDN
;
A
#
# COMPACT_ATOMS: atom_id res chain seq x y z
N MET A 1 -21.86 3.38 52.33
CA MET A 1 -21.47 2.20 51.53
C MET A 1 -21.32 2.52 50.04
N GLU A 2 -22.03 3.52 49.52
CA GLU A 2 -22.08 3.84 48.08
C GLU A 2 -20.85 4.60 47.54
N ARG A 3 -20.15 5.38 48.38
CA ARG A 3 -18.93 6.10 47.96
C ARG A 3 -17.73 5.18 47.71
N ILE A 4 -17.68 4.05 48.42
CA ILE A 4 -16.64 3.02 48.24
C ILE A 4 -16.91 2.26 46.93
N PHE A 5 -18.17 1.96 46.63
CA PHE A 5 -18.55 1.29 45.38
C PHE A 5 -18.21 2.12 44.14
N LEU A 6 -18.40 3.45 44.19
CA LEU A 6 -18.03 4.36 43.11
C LEU A 6 -16.50 4.47 42.92
N LEU A 7 -15.73 4.50 44.01
CA LEU A 7 -14.26 4.47 43.92
C LEU A 7 -13.74 3.14 43.36
N VAL A 8 -14.37 2.02 43.73
CA VAL A 8 -14.01 0.70 43.19
C VAL A 8 -14.41 0.58 41.72
N LEU A 9 -15.54 1.15 41.29
CA LEU A 9 -15.90 1.24 39.87
C LEU A 9 -14.96 2.14 39.08
N SER A 10 -14.54 3.29 39.63
CA SER A 10 -13.55 4.16 38.97
C SER A 10 -12.19 3.47 38.87
N CYS A 11 -11.78 2.74 39.91
CA CYS A 11 -10.56 1.94 39.88
C CYS A 11 -10.68 0.78 38.89
N LEU A 12 -11.80 0.07 38.82
CA LEU A 12 -12.02 -1.03 37.87
C LEU A 12 -12.15 -0.55 36.42
N SER A 13 -12.60 0.68 36.18
CA SER A 13 -12.59 1.29 34.85
C SER A 13 -11.20 1.79 34.44
N VAL A 14 -10.34 2.14 35.41
CA VAL A 14 -8.90 2.43 35.18
C VAL A 14 -8.08 1.13 35.05
N SER A 15 -8.44 0.06 35.77
CA SER A 15 -7.73 -1.23 35.78
C SER A 15 -7.91 -2.08 34.51
N ARG A 16 -8.77 -1.69 33.58
CA ARG A 16 -8.88 -2.37 32.28
C ARG A 16 -7.73 -2.03 31.32
N VAL A 17 -6.88 -1.06 31.67
CA VAL A 17 -5.76 -0.57 30.84
C VAL A 17 -4.40 -1.06 31.35
N LEU A 18 -4.35 -2.23 31.99
CA LEU A 18 -3.10 -2.89 32.39
C LEU A 18 -3.09 -4.37 31.98
N ALA A 19 -3.64 -4.69 30.81
CA ALA A 19 -3.14 -5.81 30.03
C ALA A 19 -2.08 -5.21 29.09
N ASP A 20 -0.92 -5.85 28.91
CA ASP A 20 0.16 -5.44 27.99
C ASP A 20 -0.38 -4.58 26.84
N SER A 21 -0.34 -3.26 27.04
CA SER A 21 -1.08 -2.35 26.18
C SER A 21 -0.23 -2.14 24.95
N LEU A 22 -0.58 -2.85 23.88
CA LEU A 22 0.04 -2.69 22.59
C LEU A 22 0.09 -1.21 22.20
N SER A 23 1.27 -0.72 21.83
CA SER A 23 1.44 0.67 21.45
C SER A 23 0.99 0.90 20.01
N PRO A 24 0.43 2.08 19.69
CA PRO A 24 0.11 2.43 18.32
C PRO A 24 1.40 2.51 17.47
N PRO A 25 1.32 2.24 16.15
CA PRO A 25 2.44 2.46 15.24
C PRO A 25 2.90 3.91 15.25
N VAL A 26 4.21 4.10 15.12
CA VAL A 26 4.86 5.42 15.12
C VAL A 26 5.31 5.80 13.72
N ASN A 27 5.74 7.04 13.51
CA ASN A 27 6.24 7.53 12.21
C ASN A 27 5.29 7.25 11.02
N VAL A 28 3.98 7.33 11.25
CA VAL A 28 2.98 7.14 10.20
C VAL A 28 3.14 8.24 9.16
N THR A 29 3.41 7.87 7.91
CA THR A 29 3.75 8.78 6.81
C THR A 29 3.09 8.33 5.51
N ILE A 30 2.86 9.29 4.60
CA ILE A 30 2.40 9.02 3.23
C ILE A 30 3.59 9.07 2.26
N LYS A 31 3.69 8.06 1.41
CA LYS A 31 4.65 7.92 0.32
C LYS A 31 3.91 7.63 -0.99
N GLU A 32 4.60 7.84 -2.11
CA GLU A 32 4.08 7.53 -3.46
C GLU A 32 2.66 8.04 -3.71
N LEU A 33 2.38 9.27 -3.27
CA LEU A 33 1.07 9.89 -3.41
C LEU A 33 0.77 10.20 -4.88
N LYS A 34 -0.34 9.65 -5.37
CA LYS A 34 -0.86 9.82 -6.73
C LYS A 34 -2.30 10.36 -6.67
N ALA A 35 -2.94 10.49 -7.83
CA ALA A 35 -4.32 10.93 -7.94
C ALA A 35 -5.32 9.94 -7.31
N ASN A 36 -5.08 8.64 -7.45
CA ASN A 36 -6.01 7.59 -7.02
C ASN A 36 -5.40 6.57 -6.03
N SER A 37 -4.17 6.81 -5.59
CA SER A 37 -3.45 5.89 -4.70
C SER A 37 -2.43 6.60 -3.83
N ALA A 38 -2.12 5.99 -2.69
CA ALA A 38 -1.10 6.46 -1.77
C ALA A 38 -0.54 5.26 -0.99
N VAL A 39 0.72 5.32 -0.57
CA VAL A 39 1.32 4.29 0.30
C VAL A 39 1.43 4.86 1.70
N VAL A 40 0.77 4.23 2.67
CA VAL A 40 0.93 4.55 4.09
C VAL A 40 2.06 3.69 4.62
N SER A 41 3.04 4.27 5.32
CA SER A 41 4.09 3.52 6.01
C SER A 41 4.22 3.94 7.46
N TRP A 42 4.66 3.03 8.32
CA TRP A 42 4.80 3.24 9.77
C TRP A 42 5.97 2.46 10.34
N ASP A 43 6.31 2.71 11.60
CA ASP A 43 7.28 1.96 12.38
C ASP A 43 6.61 1.30 13.59
N ILE A 44 7.22 0.22 14.07
CA ILE A 44 6.76 -0.54 15.23
C ILE A 44 7.62 -0.10 16.43
N PRO A 45 7.02 0.36 17.54
CA PRO A 45 7.76 0.63 18.76
C PRO A 45 8.39 -0.65 19.34
N ASP A 46 9.56 -0.53 19.95
CA ASP A 46 10.30 -1.68 20.50
C ASP A 46 9.53 -2.35 21.65
N GLY A 47 9.54 -3.68 21.67
CA GLY A 47 8.97 -4.48 22.76
C GLY A 47 7.56 -5.03 22.53
N ASP A 48 6.86 -4.60 21.49
CA ASP A 48 5.51 -5.10 21.18
C ASP A 48 5.50 -6.32 20.24
N LEU A 49 4.80 -7.38 20.64
CA LEU A 49 4.57 -8.56 19.81
C LEU A 49 3.38 -8.33 18.86
N VAL A 50 3.66 -7.62 17.76
CA VAL A 50 2.68 -7.29 16.73
C VAL A 50 2.56 -8.43 15.71
N ILE A 51 1.32 -8.85 15.41
CA ILE A 51 0.99 -9.89 14.41
C ILE A 51 0.43 -9.31 13.11
N GLY A 52 0.09 -8.03 13.09
CA GLY A 52 -0.45 -7.35 11.92
C GLY A 52 -0.91 -5.93 12.24
N PHE A 53 -1.54 -5.29 11.26
CA PHE A 53 -1.96 -3.90 11.36
C PHE A 53 -3.38 -3.70 10.82
N ALA A 54 -4.10 -2.76 11.42
CA ALA A 54 -5.36 -2.26 10.88
C ALA A 54 -5.18 -0.81 10.44
N ILE A 55 -5.60 -0.52 9.21
CA ILE A 55 -5.56 0.80 8.61
C ILE A 55 -7.00 1.26 8.42
N THR A 56 -7.34 2.39 9.03
CA THR A 56 -8.63 3.06 8.80
C THR A 56 -8.40 4.25 7.90
N GLN A 57 -9.22 4.34 6.85
CA GLN A 57 -9.25 5.47 5.93
C GLN A 57 -10.61 6.14 6.04
N GLN A 58 -10.61 7.46 6.16
CA GLN A 58 -11.82 8.27 6.17
C GLN A 58 -11.74 9.37 5.11
N LYS A 59 -12.73 9.44 4.24
CA LYS A 59 -12.91 10.62 3.37
C LYS A 59 -13.41 11.78 4.23
N LYS A 60 -12.86 12.99 4.06
CA LYS A 60 -13.24 14.12 4.94
C LYS A 60 -14.69 14.59 4.73
N ASP A 61 -15.13 14.63 3.47
CA ASP A 61 -16.44 15.17 3.10
C ASP A 61 -17.58 14.16 3.22
N VAL A 62 -17.23 12.87 3.21
CA VAL A 62 -18.17 11.77 3.38
C VAL A 62 -17.70 11.02 4.61
N ARG A 63 -18.49 10.97 5.70
CA ARG A 63 -18.17 10.14 6.88
C ARG A 63 -18.20 8.62 6.60
N MET A 64 -17.81 8.21 5.40
CA MET A 64 -17.58 6.84 5.01
C MET A 64 -16.18 6.45 5.46
N LEU A 65 -16.14 5.38 6.26
CA LEU A 65 -14.91 4.77 6.75
C LEU A 65 -14.65 3.51 5.93
N ARG A 66 -13.43 3.38 5.40
CA ARG A 66 -12.91 2.15 4.83
C ARG A 66 -11.94 1.53 5.84
N PHE A 67 -12.14 0.25 6.13
CA PHE A 67 -11.28 -0.53 7.00
C PHE A 67 -10.47 -1.52 6.17
N ILE A 68 -9.15 -1.49 6.35
CA ILE A 68 -8.21 -2.41 5.71
C ILE A 68 -7.46 -3.10 6.83
N GLN A 69 -7.46 -4.44 6.81
CA GLN A 69 -6.71 -5.23 7.77
C GLN A 69 -5.65 -6.02 7.04
N GLU A 70 -4.40 -5.86 7.46
CA GLU A 70 -3.26 -6.56 6.91
C GLU A 70 -2.67 -7.46 7.98
N VAL A 71 -2.80 -8.78 7.79
CA VAL A 71 -2.22 -9.78 8.70
C VAL A 71 -0.84 -10.15 8.18
N ASN A 72 0.10 -9.21 8.29
CA ASN A 72 1.49 -9.42 7.92
C ASN A 72 2.40 -8.57 8.83
N THR A 73 3.42 -9.17 9.41
CA THR A 73 4.38 -8.53 10.33
C THR A 73 5.62 -8.00 9.65
N THR A 74 5.91 -8.41 8.41
CA THR A 74 7.14 -7.99 7.70
C THR A 74 6.94 -6.71 6.91
N THR A 75 5.73 -6.46 6.41
CA THR A 75 5.42 -5.26 5.65
C THR A 75 5.00 -4.14 6.59
N ARG A 76 5.76 -3.04 6.61
CA ARG A 76 5.47 -1.83 7.40
C ARG A 76 4.82 -0.73 6.55
N SER A 77 4.00 -1.15 5.60
CA SER A 77 3.35 -0.26 4.67
C SER A 77 2.14 -0.91 4.02
N CYS A 78 1.10 -0.12 3.77
CA CYS A 78 -0.09 -0.55 3.05
C CYS A 78 -0.39 0.43 1.91
N VAL A 79 -0.75 -0.12 0.75
CA VAL A 79 -1.23 0.69 -0.37
C VAL A 79 -2.70 1.03 -0.13
N LEU A 80 -3.05 2.29 -0.29
CA LEU A 80 -4.44 2.74 -0.39
C LEU A 80 -4.77 2.94 -1.87
N TRP A 81 -5.84 2.30 -2.33
CA TRP A 81 -6.30 2.35 -3.72
C TRP A 81 -7.74 2.88 -3.82
N ASP A 82 -8.19 3.14 -5.04
CA ASP A 82 -9.51 3.73 -5.35
C ASP A 82 -9.76 5.03 -4.56
N LEU A 83 -8.74 5.88 -4.49
CA LEU A 83 -8.90 7.23 -3.94
C LEU A 83 -9.52 8.14 -5.01
N GLU A 84 -10.30 9.11 -4.56
CA GLU A 84 -10.77 10.19 -5.42
C GLU A 84 -9.68 11.25 -5.53
N GLU A 85 -9.55 11.86 -6.71
CA GLU A 85 -8.59 12.94 -6.96
C GLU A 85 -8.94 14.20 -6.15
N GLU A 86 -7.94 15.03 -5.89
CA GLU A 86 -8.07 16.31 -5.19
C GLU A 86 -8.84 16.25 -3.85
N THR A 87 -8.87 15.09 -3.20
CA THR A 87 -9.74 14.77 -2.07
C THR A 87 -8.94 14.62 -0.78
N ASP A 88 -9.46 15.22 0.30
CA ASP A 88 -8.88 15.10 1.64
C ASP A 88 -9.26 13.76 2.30
N TYR A 89 -8.24 13.06 2.79
CA TYR A 89 -8.37 11.82 3.56
C TYR A 89 -7.69 11.93 4.93
N ILE A 90 -8.22 11.17 5.89
CA ILE A 90 -7.62 10.95 7.21
C ILE A 90 -7.34 9.46 7.34
N VAL A 91 -6.13 9.13 7.79
CA VAL A 91 -5.70 7.76 8.03
C VAL A 91 -5.29 7.58 9.49
N HIS A 92 -5.67 6.45 10.06
CA HIS A 92 -5.10 5.96 11.32
C HIS A 92 -4.63 4.53 11.14
N VAL A 93 -3.59 4.17 11.89
CA VAL A 93 -3.04 2.82 11.92
C VAL A 93 -3.09 2.29 13.35
N GLN A 94 -3.42 1.01 13.50
CA GLN A 94 -3.39 0.29 14.77
C GLN A 94 -2.51 -0.94 14.63
N SER A 95 -1.76 -1.23 15.68
CA SER A 95 -1.07 -2.51 15.85
C SER A 95 -2.09 -3.56 16.28
N ILE A 96 -1.95 -4.79 15.81
CA ILE A 96 -2.76 -5.94 16.22
C ILE A 96 -1.85 -6.97 16.87
N SER A 97 -2.30 -7.56 17.97
CA SER A 97 -1.64 -8.67 18.67
C SER A 97 -2.64 -9.79 18.97
N MET A 98 -2.16 -10.89 19.55
CA MET A 98 -3.01 -11.98 20.04
C MET A 98 -3.99 -11.52 21.13
N SER A 99 -3.63 -10.50 21.90
CA SER A 99 -4.42 -9.96 23.01
C SER A 99 -5.45 -8.90 22.57
N GLY A 100 -5.35 -8.42 21.33
CA GLY A 100 -6.20 -7.36 20.78
C GLY A 100 -5.41 -6.29 20.03
N SER A 101 -6.08 -5.18 19.73
CA SER A 101 -5.52 -4.05 18.98
C SER A 101 -5.08 -2.91 19.88
N SER A 102 -4.05 -2.16 19.46
CA SER A 102 -3.62 -0.92 20.10
C SER A 102 -4.68 0.18 19.97
N PRO A 103 -4.55 1.29 20.72
CA PRO A 103 -5.18 2.56 20.35
C PRO A 103 -4.85 2.99 18.91
N LEU A 104 -5.64 3.92 18.36
CA LEU A 104 -5.36 4.53 17.06
C LEU A 104 -4.09 5.39 17.13
N SER A 105 -3.29 5.37 16.06
CA SER A 105 -2.23 6.36 15.86
C SER A 105 -2.78 7.78 15.79
N GLU A 106 -1.89 8.76 15.88
CA GLU A 106 -2.22 10.15 15.52
C GLU A 106 -2.83 10.21 14.10
N PRO A 107 -3.83 11.07 13.86
CA PRO A 107 -4.51 11.18 12.58
C PRO A 107 -3.57 11.75 11.51
N LEU A 108 -3.27 10.95 10.49
CA LEU A 108 -2.49 11.39 9.34
C LEU A 108 -3.40 11.94 8.25
N ARG A 109 -3.28 13.23 7.96
CA ARG A 109 -4.09 13.93 6.94
C ARG A 109 -3.29 14.07 5.66
N PHE A 110 -3.90 13.73 4.54
CA PHE A 110 -3.31 13.95 3.22
C PHE A 110 -4.38 14.25 2.17
N ARG A 111 -3.97 14.85 1.06
CA ARG A 111 -4.82 15.16 -0.07
C ARG A 111 -4.25 14.53 -1.33
N THR A 112 -5.07 13.84 -2.11
CA THR A 112 -4.65 13.28 -3.41
C THR A 112 -4.34 14.38 -4.42
N GLN A 113 -3.41 14.08 -5.34
CA GLN A 113 -3.02 15.02 -6.40
C GLN A 113 -4.03 15.00 -7.55
N LYS A 114 -3.94 15.98 -8.44
CA LYS A 114 -4.61 15.91 -9.74
C LYS A 114 -3.76 15.08 -10.73
N GLU A 115 -4.40 14.30 -11.60
CA GLU A 115 -3.68 13.42 -12.55
C GLU A 115 -2.66 14.19 -13.43
N ALA A 116 -2.98 15.43 -13.81
CA ALA A 116 -2.09 16.31 -14.57
C ALA A 116 -0.81 16.72 -13.80
N GLU A 117 -0.87 16.81 -12.47
CA GLU A 117 0.27 17.18 -11.62
C GLU A 117 1.23 16.00 -11.39
N THR A 118 0.70 14.76 -11.39
CA THR A 118 1.51 13.54 -11.29
C THR A 118 2.40 13.33 -12.53
N GLN A 119 1.98 13.82 -13.71
CA GLN A 119 2.82 13.79 -14.91
C GLN A 119 3.91 14.88 -14.89
N ALA A 120 3.63 16.04 -14.28
CA ALA A 120 4.55 17.18 -14.20
C ALA A 120 5.62 17.03 -13.09
N SER A 121 5.33 16.31 -12.00
CA SER A 121 6.33 16.04 -10.95
C SER A 121 7.43 15.08 -11.39
N LYS A 122 7.18 14.27 -12.42
CA LYS A 122 8.21 13.41 -13.05
C LYS A 122 9.10 14.16 -14.04
N SER A 123 8.70 15.35 -14.52
CA SER A 123 9.45 16.13 -15.52
C SER A 123 10.31 17.25 -14.95
N LYS A 124 10.28 17.49 -13.63
CA LYS A 124 11.02 18.60 -12.99
C LYS A 124 12.40 18.22 -12.43
N ASP A 125 12.72 16.92 -12.37
CA ASP A 125 14.07 16.41 -12.07
C ASP A 125 14.81 15.99 -13.36
N GLU A 126 14.63 16.75 -14.45
CA GLU A 126 15.34 16.54 -15.71
C GLU A 126 16.09 17.82 -16.13
N VAL A 127 17.20 18.13 -15.45
CA VAL A 127 18.38 18.78 -16.09
C VAL A 127 19.64 18.43 -15.30
N THR A 128 20.24 17.29 -15.61
CA THR A 128 21.70 17.14 -15.72
C THR A 128 21.93 15.86 -16.50
N MET A 129 22.20 16.03 -17.78
CA MET A 129 22.73 14.98 -18.64
C MET A 129 24.09 14.57 -18.08
N GLU A 130 24.11 13.49 -17.30
CA GLU A 130 25.31 12.69 -17.07
C GLU A 130 24.95 11.30 -17.62
N GLU A 131 25.33 11.13 -18.89
CA GLU A 131 25.89 9.90 -19.45
C GLU A 131 25.25 8.56 -19.05
N VAL A 132 24.49 7.99 -19.99
CA VAL A 132 24.60 6.59 -20.44
C VAL A 132 25.07 5.62 -19.35
N GLY A 133 24.12 5.12 -18.55
CA GLY A 133 24.45 4.30 -17.39
C GLY A 133 23.31 3.44 -16.87
N GLN A 134 22.75 2.61 -17.75
CA GLN A 134 22.39 1.23 -17.36
C GLN A 134 21.23 1.05 -16.34
N SER A 135 20.02 1.49 -16.69
CA SER A 135 18.78 0.82 -16.25
C SER A 135 18.45 -0.43 -17.10
N THR A 136 19.40 -0.89 -17.92
CA THR A 136 19.45 -2.24 -18.54
C THR A 136 19.73 -3.35 -17.52
N GLN A 137 19.23 -3.23 -16.29
CA GLN A 137 19.43 -4.19 -15.21
C GLN A 137 18.14 -4.93 -14.79
N LEU A 138 16.98 -4.54 -15.31
CA LEU A 138 15.90 -5.50 -15.45
C LEU A 138 15.95 -6.01 -16.89
N ARG A 139 16.04 -7.34 -17.02
CA ARG A 139 15.34 -8.06 -18.09
C ARG A 139 16.09 -8.36 -19.40
N ALA A 140 17.42 -8.36 -19.47
CA ALA A 140 18.10 -8.95 -20.64
C ALA A 140 17.63 -10.40 -20.89
N GLY A 141 17.54 -11.22 -19.83
CA GLY A 141 17.03 -12.59 -19.92
C GLY A 141 15.56 -12.70 -20.32
N GLU A 142 14.69 -11.84 -19.79
CA GLU A 142 13.24 -11.95 -20.06
C GLU A 142 12.81 -11.25 -21.38
N LEU A 143 13.53 -10.22 -21.86
CA LEU A 143 13.35 -9.71 -23.22
C LEU A 143 13.83 -10.71 -24.28
N ILE A 144 14.93 -11.43 -24.02
CA ILE A 144 15.40 -12.50 -24.91
C ILE A 144 14.34 -13.60 -25.03
N ILE A 145 13.70 -14.01 -23.91
CA ILE A 145 12.62 -15.00 -23.93
C ILE A 145 11.46 -14.54 -24.81
N ILE A 146 11.01 -13.28 -24.65
CA ILE A 146 9.90 -12.73 -25.44
C ILE A 146 10.26 -12.71 -26.94
N VAL A 147 11.48 -12.28 -27.31
CA VAL A 147 11.94 -12.23 -28.71
C VAL A 147 12.03 -13.63 -29.32
N VAL A 148 12.57 -14.61 -28.60
CA VAL A 148 12.66 -16.00 -29.06
C VAL A 148 11.27 -16.61 -29.27
N VAL A 149 10.34 -16.38 -28.33
CA VAL A 149 8.96 -16.85 -28.47
C VAL A 149 8.29 -16.22 -29.68
N LEU A 150 8.44 -14.91 -29.90
CA LEU A 150 7.86 -14.23 -31.06
C LEU A 150 8.38 -14.81 -32.40
N ILE A 151 9.69 -15.07 -32.49
CA ILE A 151 10.29 -15.68 -33.70
C ILE A 151 9.76 -17.11 -33.92
N MET A 152 9.66 -17.92 -32.87
CA MET A 152 9.15 -19.29 -32.96
C MET A 152 7.68 -19.32 -33.42
N TRP A 153 6.82 -18.45 -32.87
CA TRP A 153 5.43 -18.33 -33.27
C TRP A 153 5.28 -17.84 -34.72
N ALA A 154 6.07 -16.86 -35.15
CA ALA A 154 6.07 -16.39 -36.54
C ALA A 154 6.47 -17.51 -37.52
N GLY A 155 7.45 -18.34 -37.16
CA GLY A 155 7.84 -19.51 -37.95
C GLY A 155 6.73 -20.55 -38.08
N VAL A 156 6.03 -20.87 -36.98
CA VAL A 156 4.89 -21.81 -36.98
C VAL A 156 3.75 -21.27 -37.84
N ILE A 157 3.39 -19.99 -37.70
CA ILE A 157 2.35 -19.35 -38.51
C ILE A 157 2.72 -19.36 -39.99
N ALA A 158 3.98 -19.03 -40.33
CA ALA A 158 4.46 -19.08 -41.71
C ALA A 158 4.40 -20.50 -42.31
N LEU A 159 4.72 -21.52 -41.50
CA LEU A 159 4.63 -22.92 -41.90
C LEU A 159 3.17 -23.32 -42.18
N PHE A 160 2.24 -22.94 -41.29
CA PHE A 160 0.81 -23.15 -41.49
C PHE A 160 0.27 -22.40 -42.71
N CYS A 161 0.70 -21.15 -42.95
CA CYS A 161 0.32 -20.40 -44.16
C CYS A 161 0.77 -21.12 -45.42
N ARG A 162 2.02 -21.63 -45.47
CA ARG A 162 2.50 -22.40 -46.64
C ARG A 162 1.77 -23.73 -46.81
N GLN A 163 1.49 -24.42 -45.71
CA GLN A 163 0.80 -25.70 -45.76
C GLN A 163 -0.67 -25.53 -46.18
N TYR A 164 -1.32 -24.44 -45.77
CA TYR A 164 -2.68 -24.09 -46.18
C TYR A 164 -2.75 -23.66 -47.64
N ASP A 165 -1.75 -22.93 -48.13
CA ASP A 165 -1.63 -22.57 -49.55
C ASP A 165 -1.49 -23.82 -50.44
N ILE A 166 -0.63 -24.77 -50.03
CA ILE A 166 -0.43 -26.05 -50.74
C ILE A 166 -1.70 -26.92 -50.78
N ILE A 167 -2.55 -26.88 -49.75
CA ILE A 167 -3.80 -27.65 -49.70
C ILE A 167 -4.90 -27.03 -50.59
N LYS A 168 -4.80 -25.74 -50.90
CA LYS A 168 -5.84 -25.02 -51.65
C LYS A 168 -5.69 -25.15 -53.18
N ASP A 169 -4.47 -25.41 -53.65
CA ASP A 169 -4.15 -25.47 -55.09
C ASP A 169 -4.27 -26.88 -55.71
N ASN A 170 -4.82 -27.87 -54.99
CA ASN A 170 -5.21 -29.20 -55.50
C ASN A 170 -6.71 -29.44 -55.32
#